data_AF-A0A511ACI9-F1
#
_entry.id   AF-A0A511ACI9-F1
#
_cell.length_a   1.000
_cell.length_b   1.000
_cell.length_c   1.000
_cell.angle_alpha   90.00
_cell.angle_beta   90.00
_cell.angle_gamma   90.00
#
_symmetry.space_group_name_H-M   'P 1'
#
loop_
_entity.id
_entity.type
_entity.pdbx_description
1 polymer ?
#
loop_
_entity_poly.entity_id
_entity_poly.type
_entity_poly.pdbx_seq_one_letter_code
_entity_poly.pdbx_strand_id
1 'polypeptide(L)'
;MELLLQRANRRQMWLMFMDDRRCLGGPLTPTDDYPEDPNEEVEVDDLGVVTEAHVLLHRAGMLRETTGNASVLFAWERIGGSALNAADRVWARAMAEQARALDVPLRAQFIVHARGGRQLHPDDYL
;
A
#
# COMPACT_ATOMS: atom_id res chain seq x y z
N MET A 1 -2.90 18.31 18.46
CA MET A 1 -2.01 17.64 17.49
C MET A 1 -2.44 16.18 17.45
N GLU A 2 -3.09 15.77 16.37
CA GLU A 2 -3.53 14.39 16.18
C GLU A 2 -2.44 13.66 15.39
N LEU A 3 -1.93 12.55 15.92
CA LEU A 3 -0.82 11.81 15.33
C LEU A 3 -1.39 10.75 14.39
N LEU A 4 -1.12 10.89 13.09
CA LEU A 4 -1.50 9.91 12.08
C LEU A 4 -0.80 8.57 12.32
N LEU A 5 -1.50 7.46 12.05
CA LEU A 5 -0.99 6.08 12.14
C LEU A 5 -0.54 5.60 13.54
N GLN A 6 -0.86 6.31 14.62
CA GLN A 6 -0.56 5.81 15.99
C GLN A 6 -1.39 4.59 16.38
N ARG A 7 -2.62 4.52 15.87
CA ARG A 7 -3.54 3.40 16.05
C ARG A 7 -4.49 3.37 14.87
N ALA A 8 -4.98 2.18 14.53
CA ALA A 8 -6.05 2.07 13.56
C ALA A 8 -7.36 2.68 14.09
N ASN A 9 -7.94 3.58 13.31
CA ASN A 9 -9.22 4.22 13.56
C ASN A 9 -10.30 3.71 12.59
N ARG A 10 -9.92 3.26 11.38
CA ARG A 10 -10.83 2.72 10.35
C ARG A 10 -10.11 1.76 9.40
N ARG A 11 -10.84 1.18 8.44
CA ARG A 11 -10.25 0.48 7.29
C ARG A 11 -9.84 1.52 6.26
N GLN A 12 -8.54 1.67 6.04
CA GLN A 12 -7.98 2.70 5.17
C GLN A 12 -6.59 2.26 4.70
N MET A 13 -6.20 2.66 3.51
CA MET A 13 -4.84 2.50 3.02
C MET A 13 -4.18 3.86 2.90
N TRP A 14 -2.89 3.93 3.24
CA TRP A 14 -2.08 5.13 3.07
C TRP A 14 -1.01 4.87 2.02
N LEU A 15 -1.06 5.64 0.94
CA LEU A 15 0.01 5.73 -0.04
C LEU A 15 0.96 6.85 0.38
N MET A 16 2.22 6.49 0.52
CA MET A 16 3.27 7.39 0.95
C MET A 16 4.45 7.28 0.00
N PHE A 17 5.30 8.31 -0.01
CA PHE A 17 6.47 8.34 -0.87
C PHE A 17 7.73 8.63 -0.06
N MET A 18 8.85 8.23 -0.62
CA MET A 18 10.16 8.49 -0.06
C MET A 18 11.05 9.08 -1.14
N ASP A 19 11.75 10.17 -0.80
CA ASP A 19 12.72 10.82 -1.66
C ASP A 19 14.05 10.05 -1.69
N ASP A 20 15.01 10.51 -2.51
CA ASP A 20 16.34 9.91 -2.63
C ASP A 20 17.16 9.97 -1.33
N ARG A 21 16.79 10.86 -0.40
CA ARG A 21 17.43 11.03 0.90
C ARG A 21 16.84 10.11 1.96
N ARG A 22 15.89 9.26 1.57
CA ARG A 22 15.11 8.38 2.46
C ARG A 22 14.23 9.14 3.45
N CYS A 23 13.87 10.37 3.13
CA CYS A 23 12.90 11.15 3.89
C CYS A 23 11.50 10.92 3.33
N LEU A 24 10.50 11.00 4.21
CA LEU A 24 9.10 10.94 3.78
C LEU A 24 8.81 12.14 2.87
N GLY A 25 8.49 11.85 1.61
CA GLY A 25 8.08 12.83 0.62
C GLY A 25 6.58 13.08 0.65
N GLY A 26 6.16 14.13 -0.04
CA GLY A 26 4.74 14.39 -0.30
C GLY A 26 4.31 13.86 -1.67
N PRO A 27 3.00 13.59 -1.88
CA PRO A 27 1.92 13.73 -0.90
C PRO A 27 1.74 12.49 -0.01
N LEU A 28 1.21 12.69 1.20
CA LEU A 28 0.65 11.60 2.00
C LEU A 28 -0.81 11.43 1.59
N THR A 29 -1.14 10.34 0.89
CA THR A 29 -2.47 10.15 0.30
C THR A 29 -3.27 9.10 1.07
N PRO A 30 -4.33 9.50 1.79
CA PRO A 30 -5.30 8.55 2.32
C PRO A 30 -6.18 8.00 1.19
N THR A 31 -6.38 6.69 1.19
CA THR A 31 -7.33 5.99 0.32
C THR A 31 -8.28 5.22 1.21
N ASP A 32 -9.44 5.82 1.43
CA ASP A 32 -10.58 5.13 2.02
C ASP A 32 -11.12 4.10 1.02
N ASP A 33 -11.73 3.04 1.55
CA ASP A 33 -12.51 2.07 0.76
C ASP A 33 -11.76 1.44 -0.43
N TYR A 34 -10.48 1.10 -0.23
CA TYR A 34 -9.76 0.29 -1.21
C TYR A 34 -10.46 -1.08 -1.40
N PRO A 35 -10.32 -1.75 -2.55
CA PRO A 35 -11.05 -2.98 -2.87
C PRO A 35 -10.91 -4.08 -1.81
N GLU A 36 -11.87 -5.01 -1.74
CA GLU A 36 -11.82 -6.10 -0.76
C GLU A 36 -10.75 -7.13 -1.12
N ASP A 37 -10.75 -7.59 -2.38
CA ASP A 37 -9.82 -8.58 -2.92
C ASP A 37 -8.84 -7.92 -3.91
N PRO A 38 -7.51 -7.97 -3.65
CA PRO A 38 -6.52 -7.43 -4.58
C PRO A 38 -6.42 -8.19 -5.91
N ASN A 39 -6.99 -9.40 -5.99
CA ASN A 39 -6.95 -10.25 -7.18
C ASN A 39 -8.25 -10.22 -7.98
N GLU A 40 -9.26 -9.44 -7.54
CA GLU A 40 -10.46 -9.21 -8.33
C GLU A 40 -10.06 -8.54 -9.66
N GLU A 41 -10.54 -9.09 -10.77
CA GLU A 41 -10.31 -8.56 -12.10
C GLU A 41 -11.30 -7.43 -12.40
N VAL A 42 -10.77 -6.30 -12.89
CA VAL A 42 -11.53 -5.12 -13.25
C VAL A 42 -11.12 -4.63 -14.62
N GLU A 43 -12.09 -4.13 -15.39
CA GLU A 43 -11.84 -3.48 -16.67
C GLU A 43 -11.57 -1.99 -16.44
N VAL A 44 -10.41 -1.51 -16.88
CA VAL A 44 -10.01 -0.10 -16.76
C VAL A 44 -9.62 0.42 -18.14
N ASP A 45 -10.20 1.55 -18.54
CA ASP A 45 -10.10 2.10 -19.90
C ASP A 45 -8.67 2.14 -20.49
N ASP A 46 -7.65 2.44 -19.67
CA ASP A 46 -6.26 2.56 -20.10
C ASP A 46 -5.38 1.33 -19.81
N LEU A 47 -5.87 0.34 -19.06
CA LEU A 47 -5.12 -0.86 -18.67
C LEU A 47 -5.74 -2.17 -19.20
N GLY A 48 -6.97 -2.12 -19.70
CA GLY A 48 -7.75 -3.31 -20.04
C GLY A 48 -8.21 -4.07 -18.78
N VAL A 49 -8.33 -5.39 -18.90
CA VAL A 49 -8.70 -6.26 -17.76
C VAL A 49 -7.45 -6.60 -16.96
N VAL A 50 -7.39 -6.11 -15.72
CA VAL A 50 -6.28 -6.28 -14.78
C VAL A 50 -6.80 -6.47 -13.36
N THR A 51 -5.95 -6.87 -12.41
CA THR A 51 -6.39 -7.00 -11.01
C THR A 51 -6.42 -5.65 -10.27
N GLU A 52 -7.21 -5.56 -9.21
CA GLU A 52 -7.27 -4.36 -8.36
C GLU A 52 -5.89 -3.94 -7.80
N ALA A 53 -5.05 -4.90 -7.40
CA ALA A 53 -3.67 -4.60 -7.00
C ALA A 53 -2.82 -4.02 -8.13
N HIS A 54 -3.05 -4.46 -9.37
CA HIS A 54 -2.36 -3.91 -10.54
C HIS A 54 -2.75 -2.46 -10.75
N VAL A 55 -4.06 -2.15 -10.71
CA VAL A 55 -4.57 -0.78 -10.84
C VAL A 55 -3.95 0.10 -9.77
N LEU A 56 -4.07 -0.30 -8.50
CA LEU A 56 -3.60 0.51 -7.38
C LEU A 56 -2.09 0.81 -7.49
N LEU A 57 -1.29 -0.20 -7.82
CA LEU A 57 0.14 -0.02 -7.90
C LEU A 57 0.58 0.75 -9.15
N HIS A 58 -0.08 0.53 -10.29
CA HIS A 58 0.15 1.31 -11.49
C HIS A 58 -0.09 2.80 -11.22
N ARG A 59 -1.21 3.17 -10.57
CA ARG A 59 -1.50 4.55 -10.17
C ARG A 59 -0.48 5.10 -9.18
N ALA A 60 -0.03 4.27 -8.22
CA ALA A 60 1.04 4.67 -7.29
C ALA A 60 2.37 4.96 -8.02
N GLY A 61 2.71 4.17 -9.05
CA GLY A 61 3.87 4.42 -9.92
C GLY A 61 3.77 5.75 -10.67
N MET A 62 2.63 6.03 -11.29
CA MET A 62 2.39 7.31 -11.98
C MET A 62 2.52 8.51 -11.04
N LEU A 63 1.97 8.41 -9.82
CA LEU A 63 2.09 9.46 -8.81
C LEU A 63 3.53 9.62 -8.33
N ARG A 64 4.27 8.52 -8.13
CA ARG A 64 5.70 8.55 -7.78
C ARG A 64 6.50 9.35 -8.81
N GLU A 65 6.28 9.09 -10.10
CA GLU A 65 6.95 9.77 -11.20
C GLU A 65 6.59 11.25 -11.26
N THR A 66 5.30 11.57 -11.18
CA THR A 66 4.79 12.94 -11.23
C THR A 66 5.31 13.79 -10.06
N THR A 67 5.52 13.17 -8.89
CA THR A 67 5.98 13.85 -7.67
C THR A 67 7.50 13.88 -7.53
N GLY A 68 8.23 13.19 -8.40
CA GLY A 68 9.70 13.11 -8.35
C GLY A 68 10.23 12.32 -7.15
N ASN A 69 9.42 11.44 -6.56
CA ASN A 69 9.85 10.60 -5.44
C ASN A 69 10.62 9.36 -5.94
N ALA A 70 11.47 8.81 -5.07
CA ALA A 70 12.31 7.65 -5.39
C ALA A 70 11.57 6.32 -5.24
N SER A 71 10.64 6.24 -4.28
CA SER A 71 9.93 4.99 -3.97
C SER A 71 8.57 5.23 -3.32
N VAL A 72 7.75 4.18 -3.32
CA VAL A 72 6.43 4.14 -2.68
C VAL A 72 6.45 3.29 -1.41
N LEU A 73 5.60 3.64 -0.45
CA LEU A 73 5.30 2.84 0.72
C LEU A 73 3.79 2.74 0.90
N PHE A 74 3.33 1.61 1.42
CA PHE A 74 1.93 1.41 1.78
C PHE A 74 1.79 1.17 3.29
N ALA A 75 0.78 1.78 3.90
CA ALA A 75 0.32 1.37 5.23
C ALA A 75 -1.15 0.96 5.18
N TRP A 76 -1.42 -0.30 5.54
CA TRP A 76 -2.75 -0.89 5.62
C TRP A 76 -3.29 -0.65 7.03
N GLU A 77 -4.23 0.27 7.18
CA GLU A 77 -4.89 0.56 8.45
C GLU A 77 -6.15 -0.30 8.60
N ARG A 78 -6.23 -1.04 9.70
CA ARG A 78 -7.44 -1.80 10.05
C ARG A 78 -7.65 -1.92 11.55
N ILE A 79 -8.91 -1.90 11.96
CA ILE A 79 -9.28 -2.14 13.35
C ILE A 79 -8.99 -3.60 13.69
N GLY A 80 -8.25 -3.84 14.78
CA GLY A 80 -7.96 -5.18 15.26
C GLY A 80 -6.59 -5.31 15.93
N GLY A 81 -6.24 -6.55 16.28
CA GLY A 81 -4.96 -6.90 16.90
C GLY A 81 -3.79 -6.88 15.90
N SER A 82 -2.58 -7.03 16.44
CA SER A 82 -1.33 -6.99 15.65
C SER A 82 -1.01 -8.27 14.86
N ALA A 83 -1.82 -9.31 15.03
CA ALA A 83 -1.67 -10.55 14.27
C ALA A 83 -2.15 -10.33 12.84
N LEU A 84 -1.37 -10.75 11.85
CA LEU A 84 -1.73 -10.71 10.44
C LEU A 84 -2.80 -11.74 10.14
N ASN A 85 -3.89 -11.31 9.51
CA ASN A 85 -4.94 -12.18 9.02
C ASN A 85 -4.67 -12.57 7.54
N ALA A 86 -5.54 -13.41 6.97
CA ALA A 86 -5.41 -13.85 5.58
C ALA A 86 -5.48 -12.68 4.59
N ALA A 87 -6.41 -11.74 4.78
CA ALA A 87 -6.58 -10.58 3.91
C ALA A 87 -5.34 -9.67 3.87
N ASP A 88 -4.70 -9.45 5.04
CA ASP A 88 -3.45 -8.68 5.12
C ASP A 88 -2.35 -9.31 4.27
N ARG A 89 -2.22 -10.64 4.33
CA ARG A 89 -1.20 -11.38 3.59
C ARG A 89 -1.49 -11.37 2.10
N VAL A 90 -2.75 -11.50 1.71
CA VAL A 90 -3.19 -11.48 0.31
C VAL A 90 -2.91 -10.12 -0.32
N TRP A 91 -3.25 -9.02 0.35
CA TRP A 91 -2.90 -7.66 -0.09
C TRP A 91 -1.39 -7.44 -0.15
N ALA A 92 -0.67 -7.80 0.90
CA ALA A 92 0.78 -7.59 0.96
C ALA A 92 1.52 -8.36 -0.14
N ARG A 93 1.09 -9.60 -0.42
CA ARG A 93 1.62 -10.44 -1.49
C ARG A 93 1.34 -9.83 -2.86
N ALA A 94 0.07 -9.52 -3.15
CA ALA A 94 -0.33 -8.99 -4.45
C ALA A 94 0.41 -7.67 -4.77
N MET A 95 0.57 -6.79 -3.80
CA MET A 95 1.29 -5.53 -3.99
C MET A 95 2.80 -5.73 -4.21
N ALA A 96 3.41 -6.70 -3.54
CA ALA A 96 4.81 -7.04 -3.78
C ALA A 96 5.03 -7.67 -5.17
N GLU A 97 4.10 -8.51 -5.63
CA GLU A 97 4.13 -9.12 -6.95
C GLU A 97 3.96 -8.07 -8.05
N GLN A 98 2.94 -7.21 -7.95
CA GLN A 98 2.71 -6.14 -8.91
C GLN A 98 3.88 -5.15 -8.93
N ALA A 99 4.56 -4.90 -7.80
CA ALA A 99 5.71 -4.00 -7.76
C ALA A 99 6.88 -4.51 -8.59
N ARG A 100 7.07 -5.82 -8.57
CA ARG A 100 8.05 -6.46 -9.44
C ARG A 100 7.59 -6.47 -10.89
N ALA A 101 6.31 -6.73 -11.15
CA ALA A 101 5.76 -6.80 -12.50
C ALA A 101 5.79 -5.45 -13.23
N LEU A 102 5.52 -4.36 -12.51
CA LEU A 102 5.43 -3.00 -13.03
C LEU A 102 6.72 -2.18 -12.85
N ASP A 103 7.78 -2.79 -12.29
CA ASP A 103 9.04 -2.12 -11.93
C ASP A 103 8.83 -0.85 -11.06
N VAL A 104 7.87 -0.92 -10.15
CA VAL A 104 7.59 0.16 -9.19
C VAL A 104 8.44 -0.05 -7.93
N PRO A 105 9.32 0.91 -7.54
CA PRO A 105 10.14 0.76 -6.34
C PRO A 105 9.31 0.78 -5.05
N LEU A 106 8.83 -0.39 -4.61
CA LEU A 106 8.13 -0.57 -3.35
C LEU A 106 9.13 -0.71 -2.20
N ARG A 107 9.25 0.33 -1.36
CA ARG A 107 10.25 0.39 -0.30
C ARG A 107 9.87 -0.42 0.94
N ALA A 108 8.59 -0.37 1.32
CA ALA A 108 8.06 -1.12 2.46
C ALA A 108 6.53 -1.14 2.45
N GLN A 109 5.98 -2.12 3.15
CA GLN A 109 4.57 -2.18 3.51
C GLN A 109 4.44 -2.24 5.04
N PHE A 110 3.41 -1.62 5.58
CA PHE A 110 3.10 -1.61 7.00
C PHE A 110 1.66 -2.06 7.24
N ILE A 111 1.42 -2.72 8.36
CA ILE A 111 0.09 -2.88 8.94
C ILE A 111 -0.03 -1.91 10.11
N VAL A 112 -1.12 -1.15 10.18
CA VAL A 112 -1.46 -0.26 11.29
C VAL A 112 -2.65 -0.87 12.01
N HIS A 113 -2.45 -1.18 13.29
CA HIS A 113 -3.41 -1.87 14.14
C HIS A 113 -3.64 -1.09 15.45
N ALA A 114 -4.46 -1.62 16.35
CA ALA A 114 -4.85 -0.94 17.60
C ALA A 114 -3.70 -0.63 18.58
N ARG A 115 -2.49 -1.14 18.31
CA ARG A 115 -1.30 -0.99 19.18
C ARG A 115 -0.13 -0.28 18.47
N GLY A 116 -0.35 0.26 17.27
CA GLY A 116 0.69 0.92 16.45
C GLY A 116 0.84 0.33 15.06
N GLY A 117 1.92 0.72 14.39
CA GLY A 117 2.34 0.21 13.09
C GLY A 117 3.41 -0.87 13.19
N ARG A 118 3.34 -1.87 12.32
CA ARG A 118 4.36 -2.90 12.14
C ARG A 118 4.72 -3.00 10.66
N GLN A 119 6.02 -3.08 10.35
CA GLN A 119 6.47 -3.36 8.99
C GLN A 119 6.19 -4.83 8.63
N LEU A 120 5.71 -5.07 7.42
CA LEU A 120 5.55 -6.39 6.82
C LEU A 120 6.85 -6.79 6.14
N HIS A 121 7.37 -7.96 6.48
CA HIS A 121 8.50 -8.58 5.80
C HIS A 121 8.02 -9.65 4.81
N PRO A 122 8.81 -10.01 3.79
CA PRO A 122 8.42 -11.06 2.84
C PRO A 122 7.96 -12.37 3.51
N ASP A 123 8.64 -12.82 4.57
CA ASP A 123 8.25 -14.02 5.33
C ASP A 123 6.87 -13.91 6.02
N ASP A 124 6.31 -12.70 6.12
CA ASP A 124 4.96 -12.49 6.62
C ASP A 124 3.88 -12.79 5.57
N TYR A 125 4.20 -12.84 4.27
CA TYR A 125 3.19 -12.98 3.22
C TYR A 125 3.61 -13.84 2.03
N LEU A 126 4.81 -14.41 1.99
CA LEU A 126 5.26 -15.39 0.99
C LEU A 126 4.93 -16.83 1.42
#